data_AF-A0A2D6Q7D7-F1
#
_entry.id   AF-A0A2D6Q7D7-F1
#
_cell.length_a   1.000
_cell.length_b   1.000
_cell.length_c   1.000
_cell.angle_alpha   90.00
_cell.angle_beta   90.00
_cell.angle_gamma   90.00
#
_symmetry.space_group_name_H-M   'P 1'
#
loop_
_entity.id
_entity.type
_entity.pdbx_description
1 polymer ?
#
loop_
_entity_poly.entity_id
_entity_poly.type
_entity_poly.pdbx_seq_one_letter_code
_entity_poly.pdbx_strand_id
1 'polypeptide(L)' 'MAKKGSTKRTGKDRKAERAKKVSKPRKLWEKYKVEGDTLVKSNKFSPKSPGDFLANHKNRKTCGKTGYTEFVTKSE' A
#
# COMPACT_ATOMS: atom_id res chain seq x y z
N MET A 1 19.77 39.35 7.14
CA MET A 1 18.62 38.84 7.93
C MET A 1 17.33 39.12 7.17
N ALA A 2 16.68 38.09 6.63
CA ALA A 2 15.22 38.05 6.37
C ALA A 2 14.87 36.67 5.78
N LYS A 3 14.60 35.68 6.64
CA LYS A 3 13.95 34.41 6.25
C LYS A 3 12.55 34.77 5.72
N LYS A 4 12.41 35.01 4.41
CA LYS A 4 11.07 35.17 3.79
C LYS A 4 10.35 33.83 3.91
N GLY A 5 9.33 33.85 4.76
CA GLY A 5 8.59 32.69 5.22
C GLY A 5 7.99 31.86 4.10
N SER A 6 7.87 30.57 4.38
CA SER A 6 7.15 29.59 3.58
C SER A 6 5.76 30.10 3.18
N THR A 7 5.55 30.34 1.89
CA THR A 7 4.25 30.66 1.33
C THR A 7 3.28 29.52 1.66
N LYS A 8 2.29 29.80 2.53
CA LYS A 8 1.23 28.85 2.89
C LYS A 8 0.42 28.52 1.64
N ARG A 9 0.76 27.40 0.96
CA ARG A 9 -0.05 26.81 -0.12
C ARG A 9 -1.50 26.66 0.35
N THR A 10 -2.46 27.18 -0.41
CA THR A 10 -3.87 27.16 -0.03
C THR A 10 -4.43 25.73 -0.14
N GLY A 11 -5.54 25.43 0.54
CA GLY A 11 -6.15 24.09 0.52
C GLY A 11 -6.55 23.62 -0.87
N LYS A 12 -6.83 24.55 -1.79
CA LYS A 12 -7.23 24.28 -3.18
C LYS A 12 -6.06 23.73 -4.00
N ASP A 13 -4.87 24.29 -3.83
CA ASP A 13 -3.65 23.88 -4.53
C ASP A 13 -3.26 22.45 -4.15
N ARG A 14 -3.39 22.10 -2.87
CA ARG A 14 -3.12 20.75 -2.34
C ARG A 14 -4.12 19.71 -2.86
N LYS A 15 -5.38 20.09 -3.09
CA LYS A 15 -6.42 19.21 -3.64
C LYS A 15 -6.14 18.90 -5.12
N ALA A 16 -5.74 19.91 -5.89
CA ALA A 16 -5.36 19.76 -7.29
C ALA A 16 -4.12 18.87 -7.48
N GLU A 17 -3.09 19.03 -6.63
CA GLU A 17 -1.91 18.15 -6.66
C GLU A 17 -2.25 16.68 -6.36
N ARG A 18 -3.15 16.41 -5.40
CA ARG A 18 -3.57 15.03 -5.07
C ARG A 18 -4.36 14.38 -6.20
N ALA A 19 -5.18 15.13 -6.91
CA ALA A 19 -5.96 14.65 -8.05
C ALA A 19 -5.07 14.30 -9.26
N LYS A 20 -3.94 14.99 -9.43
CA LYS A 20 -2.97 14.74 -10.51
C LYS A 20 -2.05 13.54 -10.26
N LYS A 21 -2.13 12.87 -9.10
CA LYS A 21 -1.29 11.69 -8.82
C LYS A 21 -1.84 10.47 -9.57
N VAL A 22 -1.31 10.24 -10.76
CA VAL A 22 -1.51 9.00 -11.52
C VAL A 22 -1.02 7.82 -10.68
N SER A 23 -1.86 6.81 -10.51
CA SER A 23 -1.50 5.62 -9.72
C SER A 23 -0.46 4.81 -10.48
N LYS A 24 0.60 4.40 -9.78
CA LYS A 24 1.65 3.57 -10.37
C LYS A 24 1.11 2.15 -10.60
N PRO A 25 1.56 1.43 -11.66
CA PRO A 25 1.17 0.04 -11.87
C PRO A 25 1.57 -0.83 -10.68
N ARG A 26 0.74 -1.85 -10.40
CA ARG A 26 0.93 -2.74 -9.25
C ARG A 26 2.09 -3.69 -9.52
N LYS A 27 3.09 -3.69 -8.63
CA LYS A 27 4.26 -4.56 -8.73
C LYS A 27 4.00 -5.93 -8.08
N LEU A 28 3.19 -6.76 -8.72
CA LEU A 28 2.84 -8.09 -8.19
C LEU A 28 4.04 -9.05 -8.18
N TRP A 29 4.95 -8.91 -9.15
CA TRP A 29 6.13 -9.77 -9.29
C TRP A 29 7.03 -9.75 -8.05
N GLU A 30 7.13 -8.62 -7.33
CA GLU A 30 7.95 -8.49 -6.12
C GLU A 30 7.48 -9.39 -4.96
N LYS A 31 6.26 -9.95 -5.05
CA LYS A 31 5.70 -10.85 -4.04
C LYS A 31 6.05 -12.31 -4.26
N TYR A 32 6.64 -12.64 -5.40
CA TYR A 32 7.12 -13.97 -5.71
C TYR A 32 8.63 -14.01 -5.55
N LYS A 33 9.12 -14.93 -4.73
CA LYS A 33 10.54 -15.23 -4.59
C LYS A 33 10.79 -16.63 -5.11
N VAL A 34 11.89 -16.80 -5.82
CA VAL A 34 12.35 -18.10 -6.30
C VAL A 34 13.48 -18.53 -5.37
N GLU A 35 13.27 -19.59 -4.62
CA GLU A 35 14.29 -20.22 -3.79
C GLU A 35 14.57 -21.61 -4.36
N GLY A 36 15.65 -21.70 -5.14
CA GLY A 36 16.01 -22.91 -5.90
C GLY A 36 14.87 -23.33 -6.82
N ASP A 37 14.35 -24.53 -6.59
CA ASP A 37 13.25 -25.13 -7.35
C ASP A 37 11.85 -24.77 -6.83
N THR A 38 11.76 -23.95 -5.78
CA THR A 38 10.48 -23.62 -5.13
C THR A 38 10.08 -22.15 -5.30
N LEU A 39 8.80 -21.94 -5.60
CA LEU A 39 8.20 -20.62 -5.72
C LEU A 39 7.55 -20.22 -4.40
N VAL A 40 8.27 -19.40 -3.64
CA VAL A 40 7.86 -18.89 -2.32
C VAL A 40 7.06 -17.60 -2.48
N LYS A 41 5.87 -17.57 -1.88
CA LYS A 41 4.97 -16.41 -1.89
C LYS A 41 5.19 -15.57 -0.63
N SER A 42 5.51 -14.30 -0.79
CA SER A 42 5.88 -13.41 0.34
C SER A 42 4.68 -12.91 1.16
N ASN A 43 3.47 -12.88 0.59
CA ASN A 43 2.26 -12.39 1.25
C ASN A 43 1.12 -13.42 1.11
N LYS A 44 0.19 -13.42 2.09
CA LYS A 44 -1.03 -14.23 2.03
C LYS A 44 -1.99 -13.72 0.94
N PHE A 45 -2.72 -14.63 0.30
CA PHE A 45 -3.83 -14.28 -0.58
C PHE A 45 -5.04 -13.78 0.22
N SER A 46 -5.83 -12.91 -0.40
CA SER A 46 -7.10 -12.46 0.18
C SER A 46 -8.14 -13.59 0.11
N PRO A 47 -8.87 -13.87 1.20
CA PRO A 47 -9.94 -14.88 1.19
C PRO A 47 -11.13 -14.47 0.31
N LYS A 48 -11.30 -13.17 0.04
CA LYS A 48 -12.41 -12.63 -0.75
C LYS A 48 -12.07 -12.40 -2.23
N SER A 49 -10.81 -12.52 -2.62
CA SER A 49 -10.39 -12.36 -4.03
C SER A 49 -9.21 -13.27 -4.34
N PRO A 50 -9.43 -14.35 -5.11
CA PRO A 50 -8.35 -15.21 -5.55
C PRO A 50 -7.41 -14.42 -6.46
N GLY A 51 -6.10 -14.51 -6.20
CA GLY A 51 -5.06 -13.83 -6.98
C GLY A 51 -4.59 -12.49 -6.43
N ASP A 52 -5.30 -11.88 -5.47
CA ASP A 52 -4.88 -10.61 -4.85
C ASP A 52 -4.17 -10.83 -3.51
N PHE A 53 -2.98 -10.24 -3.38
CA PHE A 53 -2.22 -10.27 -2.14
C PHE A 53 -2.77 -9.28 -1.10
N LEU A 54 -2.78 -9.72 0.15
CA LEU A 54 -3.03 -8.83 1.29
C LEU A 54 -1.81 -7.94 1.51
N ALA A 55 -2.02 -6.62 1.56
CA ALA A 55 -1.01 -5.65 1.96
C ALA A 55 -0.76 -5.79 3.46
N ASN A 56 0.47 -6.17 3.82
CA ASN A 56 0.89 -6.34 5.20
C ASN A 56 1.36 -4.99 5.76
N HIS A 57 0.56 -4.40 6.63
CA HIS A 57 0.91 -3.21 7.41
C HIS A 57 1.25 -3.62 8.85
N LYS A 58 1.84 -2.70 9.61
CA LYS A 58 2.30 -2.96 10.99
C LYS A 58 1.20 -3.51 11.92
N ASN A 59 -0.04 -3.07 11.74
CA ASN A 59 -1.17 -3.40 12.61
C ASN A 59 -2.30 -4.16 11.90
N ARG A 60 -2.21 -4.36 10.58
CA ARG A 60 -3.31 -4.90 9.79
C ARG A 60 -2.84 -5.51 8.47
N LYS A 61 -3.59 -6.45 7.96
CA LYS A 61 -3.50 -6.97 6.59
C LYS A 61 -4.73 -6.51 5.83
N THR A 62 -4.53 -5.85 4.70
CA THR A 62 -5.66 -5.25 3.95
C THR A 62 -5.68 -5.70 2.50
N CYS A 63 -6.87 -5.99 1.98
CA CYS A 63 -7.10 -6.21 0.56
C CYS A 63 -7.50 -4.89 -0.09
N GLY A 64 -6.67 -4.41 -1.02
CA GLY A 64 -6.95 -3.17 -1.75
C GLY A 64 -8.06 -3.27 -2.80
N LYS A 65 -8.62 -4.47 -3.04
CA LYS A 65 -9.72 -4.69 -4.00
C LYS A 65 -11.08 -4.84 -3.32
N THR A 66 -11.17 -5.63 -2.26
CA THR A 66 -12.42 -5.94 -1.56
C THR A 66 -12.60 -5.18 -0.24
N GLY A 67 -11.60 -4.40 0.18
CA GLY A 67 -11.62 -3.69 1.47
C GLY A 67 -11.47 -4.60 2.69
N TYR A 68 -11.28 -5.91 2.49
CA TYR A 68 -11.12 -6.85 3.60
C TYR A 68 -9.90 -6.50 4.45
N THR A 69 -10.08 -6.42 5.75
CA THR A 69 -9.02 -6.06 6.70
C THR A 69 -8.99 -7.06 7.84
N GLU A 70 -7.85 -7.72 8.02
CA GLU A 70 -7.55 -8.50 9.23
C GLU A 70 -6.64 -7.66 10.12
N PHE A 71 -7.05 -7.41 11.36
CA PHE A 71 -6.15 -6.80 12.33
C PHE A 71 -5.30 -7.90 12.92
N VAL A 72 -3.98 -7.76 12.77
CA VAL A 72 -3.05 -8.65 13.46
C VAL A 72 -2.93 -8.09 14.87
N THR A 73 -3.89 -8.42 15.73
CA THR A 73 -3.69 -8.29 17.16
C THR A 73 -2.52 -9.23 17.48
N LYS A 74 -1.44 -8.68 17.99
CA LYS A 74 -0.37 -9.47 18.60
C LYS A 74 -1.00 -10.08 19.84
N SER A 75 -1.66 -11.22 19.70
CA SER A 75 -2.13 -12.02 20.81
C SER A 75 -0.88 -12.60 21.46
N GLU A 76 -0.60 -12.07 22.65
CA GLU A 76 0.29 -12.65 23.65
C GLU A 76 -0.10 -14.11 23.96
#